data_AF-A0A8H3BD28-F1
#
_entry.id   AF-A0A8H3BD28-F1
#
_cell.length_a   1.000
_cell.length_b   1.000
_cell.length_c   1.000
_cell.angle_alpha   90.00
_cell.angle_beta   90.00
_cell.angle_gamma   90.00
#
_symmetry.space_group_name_H-M   'P 1'
#
loop_
_entity.id
_entity.type
_entity.pdbx_description
1 polymer ?
#
loop_
_entity_poly.entity_id
_entity_poly.type
_entity_poly.pdbx_seq_one_letter_code
_entity_poly.pdbx_strand_id
1 'polypeptide(L)'
;PTSKFDPLVKPVTITKTLETFTLAAGKFAFFLTSPYNYNATEGETSITPVWRDAIWHAVVLADWAYDGSTVAARLAYTQAGLAIAPLRLLTPGGSSYQNEGDVYEPNWETSFWGSNYDRLLKLKRQFDPDGLLDCWHCVGWKGTKTSIASCYL
;
A
#
# COMPACT_ATOMS: atom_id res chain seq x y z
N PRO A 1 -4.30 -11.82 38.70
CA PRO A 1 -3.07 -11.84 37.88
C PRO A 1 -3.08 -10.66 36.90
N THR A 2 -2.15 -9.72 37.05
CA THR A 2 -1.96 -8.62 36.10
C THR A 2 -1.54 -9.20 34.76
N SER A 3 -2.19 -8.76 33.67
CA SER A 3 -1.90 -9.28 32.34
C SER A 3 -0.48 -8.86 31.97
N LYS A 4 0.37 -9.82 31.59
CA LYS A 4 1.73 -9.52 31.10
C LYS A 4 1.73 -8.72 29.79
N PHE A 5 0.57 -8.54 29.17
CA PHE A 5 0.39 -7.70 28.00
C PHE A 5 0.13 -6.23 28.36
N ASP A 6 -0.30 -5.91 29.59
CA ASP A 6 -0.62 -4.54 30.01
C ASP A 6 0.50 -3.50 29.73
N PRO A 7 1.81 -3.84 29.85
CA PRO A 7 2.90 -2.92 29.49
C PRO A 7 3.25 -2.91 27.99
N LEU A 8 2.86 -3.94 27.24
CA LEU A 8 3.16 -4.13 25.81
C LEU A 8 2.06 -3.55 24.90
N VAL A 9 0.88 -3.31 25.47
CA VAL A 9 -0.19 -2.58 24.81
C VAL A 9 0.08 -1.08 24.96
N LYS A 10 0.66 -0.44 23.95
CA LYS A 10 0.29 0.96 23.73
C LYS A 10 -1.21 0.92 23.41
N PRO A 11 -2.11 1.54 24.21
CA PRO A 11 -3.55 1.47 23.97
C PRO A 11 -3.88 1.83 22.52
N VAL A 12 -3.17 2.82 21.98
CA VAL A 12 -3.29 3.28 20.60
C VAL A 12 -2.97 2.19 19.58
N THR A 13 -1.94 1.37 19.75
CA THR A 13 -1.59 0.32 18.78
C THR A 13 -2.70 -0.72 18.69
N ILE A 14 -3.15 -1.25 19.82
CA ILE A 14 -4.25 -2.24 19.82
C ILE A 14 -5.54 -1.62 19.32
N THR A 15 -5.89 -0.42 19.77
CA THR A 15 -7.09 0.26 19.32
C THR A 15 -7.08 0.48 17.81
N LYS A 16 -5.97 0.97 17.24
CA LYS A 16 -5.87 1.21 15.79
C LYS A 16 -5.84 -0.08 14.98
N THR A 17 -5.19 -1.14 15.46
CA THR A 17 -5.25 -2.46 14.82
C THR A 17 -6.67 -3.04 14.85
N LEU A 18 -7.38 -2.92 15.98
CA LEU A 18 -8.78 -3.35 16.10
C LEU A 18 -9.70 -2.50 15.21
N GLU A 19 -9.50 -1.18 15.15
CA GLU A 19 -10.22 -0.29 14.22
C GLU A 19 -10.05 -0.76 12.77
N THR A 20 -8.81 -1.05 12.33
CA THR A 20 -8.55 -1.61 10.99
C THR A 20 -9.29 -2.93 10.77
N PHE A 21 -9.22 -3.86 11.73
CA PHE A 21 -9.92 -5.14 11.64
C PHE A 21 -11.43 -4.97 11.52
N THR A 22 -12.03 -4.08 12.31
CA THR A 22 -13.46 -3.76 12.27
C THR A 22 -13.87 -3.13 10.95
N LEU A 23 -13.12 -2.14 10.46
CA LEU A 23 -13.40 -1.46 9.20
C LEU A 23 -13.24 -2.38 7.98
N ALA A 24 -12.33 -3.35 8.05
CA ALA A 24 -12.17 -4.40 7.05
C ALA A 24 -13.20 -5.53 7.16
N ALA A 25 -14.21 -5.41 8.05
CA ALA A 25 -15.19 -6.48 8.33
C ALA A 25 -14.53 -7.84 8.64
N GLY A 26 -13.41 -7.81 9.36
CA GLY A 26 -12.61 -8.98 9.73
C GLY A 26 -11.68 -9.51 8.64
N LYS A 27 -11.64 -8.90 7.45
CA LYS A 27 -10.79 -9.31 6.33
C LYS A 27 -9.44 -8.62 6.39
N PHE A 28 -8.62 -9.09 7.32
CA PHE A 28 -7.33 -8.50 7.63
C PHE A 28 -6.31 -9.60 7.94
N ALA A 29 -5.09 -9.43 7.44
CA ALA A 29 -3.99 -10.37 7.69
C ALA A 29 -2.65 -9.64 7.93
N PHE A 30 -1.82 -10.24 8.77
CA PHE A 30 -0.41 -9.90 8.90
C PHE A 30 0.44 -11.06 8.39
N PHE A 31 1.41 -10.76 7.55
CA PHE A 31 2.39 -11.70 7.02
C PHE A 31 3.78 -11.35 7.54
N LEU A 32 4.53 -12.37 7.95
CA LEU A 32 5.97 -12.30 8.23
C LEU A 32 6.74 -12.73 6.97
N THR A 33 6.59 -11.96 5.89
CA THR A 33 7.13 -12.29 4.56
C THR A 33 8.17 -11.30 4.06
N SER A 34 8.42 -10.23 4.83
CA SER A 34 9.43 -9.25 4.48
C SER A 34 10.84 -9.85 4.59
N PRO A 35 11.79 -9.34 3.81
CA PRO A 35 13.18 -9.78 3.86
C PRO A 35 13.97 -9.26 5.07
N TYR A 36 13.32 -8.93 6.19
CA TYR A 36 13.96 -8.34 7.39
C TYR A 36 15.17 -9.13 7.91
N ASN A 37 15.13 -10.46 7.80
CA ASN A 37 16.20 -11.33 8.26
C ASN A 37 17.29 -11.60 7.19
N TYR A 38 17.21 -10.98 6.01
CA TYR A 38 18.17 -11.17 4.92
C TYR A 38 19.12 -9.98 4.84
N ASN A 39 20.41 -10.28 4.72
CA ASN A 39 21.41 -9.25 4.43
C ASN A 39 21.22 -8.76 2.99
N ALA A 40 20.82 -7.50 2.83
CA ALA A 40 20.61 -6.88 1.54
C ALA A 40 21.49 -5.64 1.40
N THR A 41 22.05 -5.42 0.21
CA THR A 41 22.78 -4.18 -0.05
C THR A 41 21.81 -3.14 -0.61
N GLU A 42 21.87 -1.92 -0.08
CA GLU A 42 21.07 -0.82 -0.60
C GLU A 42 21.36 -0.59 -2.10
N GLY A 43 20.29 -0.44 -2.90
CA GLY A 43 20.41 -0.14 -4.33
C GLY A 43 20.62 -1.35 -5.26
N GLU A 44 20.64 -2.58 -4.75
CA GLU A 44 20.70 -3.82 -5.56
C GLU A 44 19.42 -4.05 -6.39
N THR A 45 18.27 -3.70 -5.83
CA THR A 45 16.97 -3.83 -6.52
C THR A 45 16.14 -2.57 -6.37
N SER A 46 15.06 -2.46 -7.16
CA SER A 46 14.15 -1.32 -7.16
C SER A 46 13.04 -1.39 -6.12
N ILE A 47 13.03 -2.41 -5.26
CA ILE A 47 12.03 -2.53 -4.20
C ILE A 47 12.17 -1.37 -3.21
N THR A 48 11.06 -0.88 -2.68
CA THR A 48 11.10 0.23 -1.71
C THR A 48 11.97 -0.13 -0.52
N PRO A 49 12.97 0.72 -0.15
CA PRO A 49 13.95 0.37 0.87
C PRO A 49 13.36 -0.07 2.21
N VAL A 50 12.24 0.53 2.61
CA VAL A 50 11.51 0.21 3.86
C VAL A 50 11.13 -1.27 3.97
N TRP A 51 10.98 -2.00 2.85
CA TRP A 51 10.76 -3.45 2.87
C TRP A 51 11.85 -4.24 3.59
N ARG A 52 13.09 -3.74 3.62
CA ARG A 52 14.20 -4.38 4.32
C ARG A 52 14.12 -4.22 5.83
N ASP A 53 13.43 -3.20 6.31
CA ASP A 53 13.31 -2.89 7.75
C ASP A 53 11.93 -3.26 8.31
N ALA A 54 10.93 -3.44 7.45
CA ALA A 54 9.59 -3.85 7.85
C ALA A 54 9.60 -5.30 8.36
N ILE A 55 9.04 -5.55 9.54
CA ILE A 55 8.86 -6.93 10.06
C ILE A 55 7.55 -7.54 9.55
N TRP A 56 6.51 -6.72 9.44
CA TRP A 56 5.17 -7.17 9.08
C TRP A 56 4.72 -6.55 7.78
N HIS A 57 4.07 -7.36 6.94
CA HIS A 57 3.27 -6.90 5.81
C HIS A 57 1.79 -7.06 6.16
N ALA A 58 1.04 -5.97 6.16
CA ALA A 58 -0.36 -5.94 6.57
C ALA A 58 -1.26 -5.77 5.36
N VAL A 59 -2.29 -6.60 5.25
CA VAL A 59 -3.24 -6.56 4.12
C VAL A 59 -4.65 -6.45 4.66
N VAL A 60 -5.41 -5.50 4.13
CA VAL A 60 -6.87 -5.42 4.28
C VAL A 60 -7.51 -5.80 2.95
N LEU A 61 -8.67 -6.45 3.02
CA LEU A 61 -9.44 -6.80 1.83
C LEU A 61 -10.84 -6.19 1.95
N ALA A 62 -11.37 -5.71 0.84
CA ALA A 62 -12.77 -5.34 0.69
C ALA A 62 -13.33 -6.08 -0.51
N ASP A 63 -14.47 -6.75 -0.33
CA ASP A 63 -15.12 -7.51 -1.39
C ASP A 63 -16.35 -6.76 -1.87
N TRP A 64 -16.72 -6.99 -3.12
CA TRP A 64 -18.00 -6.60 -3.69
C TRP A 64 -18.56 -7.75 -4.53
N ALA A 65 -19.83 -7.67 -4.89
CA ALA A 65 -20.48 -8.71 -5.70
C ALA A 65 -20.00 -8.65 -7.17
N TYR A 66 -19.90 -9.82 -7.80
CA TYR A 66 -19.58 -9.93 -9.24
C TYR A 66 -20.82 -9.69 -10.12
N ASP A 67 -21.51 -8.57 -9.89
CA ASP A 67 -22.78 -8.21 -10.55
C ASP A 67 -22.62 -7.08 -11.58
N GLY A 68 -21.38 -6.61 -11.80
CA GLY A 68 -21.07 -5.51 -12.71
C GLY A 68 -21.37 -4.11 -12.13
N SER A 69 -21.74 -4.01 -10.85
CA SER A 69 -22.03 -2.74 -10.19
C SER A 69 -20.74 -1.93 -9.94
N THR A 70 -20.59 -0.84 -10.69
CA THR A 70 -19.50 0.13 -10.46
C THR A 70 -19.65 0.84 -9.11
N VAL A 71 -20.88 1.01 -8.62
CA VAL A 71 -21.15 1.59 -7.30
C VAL A 71 -20.61 0.69 -6.20
N ALA A 72 -20.85 -0.63 -6.28
CA ALA A 72 -20.36 -1.58 -5.29
C ALA A 72 -18.82 -1.63 -5.28
N ALA A 73 -18.19 -1.65 -6.45
CA ALA A 73 -16.72 -1.60 -6.57
C ALA A 73 -16.12 -0.32 -5.96
N ARG A 74 -16.69 0.86 -6.25
CA ARG A 74 -16.24 2.14 -5.66
C ARG A 74 -16.38 2.18 -4.15
N LEU A 75 -17.47 1.62 -3.61
CA LEU A 75 -17.66 1.51 -2.17
C LEU A 75 -16.62 0.57 -1.54
N ALA A 76 -16.29 -0.55 -2.18
CA ALA A 76 -15.23 -1.44 -1.72
C ALA A 76 -13.85 -0.77 -1.71
N TYR A 77 -13.49 0.00 -2.75
CA TYR A 77 -12.24 0.79 -2.75
C TYR A 77 -12.21 1.80 -1.61
N THR A 78 -13.31 2.52 -1.39
CA THR A 78 -13.44 3.47 -0.27
C THR A 78 -13.28 2.75 1.07
N GLN A 79 -13.91 1.59 1.24
CA GLN A 79 -13.81 0.79 2.45
C GLN A 79 -12.38 0.31 2.70
N ALA A 80 -11.68 -0.20 1.69
CA ALA A 80 -10.29 -0.63 1.81
C ALA A 80 -9.38 0.53 2.27
N GLY A 81 -9.52 1.70 1.64
CA GLY A 81 -8.75 2.89 2.01
C GLY A 81 -9.03 3.39 3.43
N LEU A 82 -10.29 3.36 3.86
CA LEU A 82 -10.67 3.67 5.24
C LEU A 82 -10.14 2.64 6.24
N ALA A 83 -10.20 1.35 5.89
CA ALA A 83 -9.79 0.27 6.77
C ALA A 83 -8.29 0.25 7.03
N ILE A 84 -7.45 0.57 6.03
CA ILE A 84 -6.00 0.61 6.22
C ILE A 84 -5.50 1.90 6.87
N ALA A 85 -6.29 2.98 6.86
CA ALA A 85 -5.88 4.29 7.37
C ALA A 85 -5.38 4.29 8.84
N PRO A 86 -6.00 3.57 9.80
CA PRO A 86 -5.47 3.46 11.16
C PRO A 86 -4.07 2.85 11.23
N LEU A 87 -3.76 1.86 10.39
CA LEU A 87 -2.39 1.30 10.32
C LEU A 87 -1.41 2.30 9.71
N ARG A 88 -1.79 3.03 8.65
CA ARG A 88 -0.94 4.10 8.08
C ARG A 88 -0.52 5.12 9.16
N LEU A 89 -1.44 5.47 10.08
CA LEU A 89 -1.15 6.37 11.21
C LEU A 89 -0.20 5.76 12.26
N LEU A 90 -0.21 4.44 12.45
CA LEU A 90 0.69 3.75 13.37
C LEU A 90 2.10 3.54 12.80
N THR A 91 2.25 3.57 11.48
CA THR A 91 3.51 3.26 10.80
C THR A 91 4.02 4.47 10.01
N PRO A 92 4.36 5.60 10.69
CA PRO A 92 5.00 6.72 10.01
C PRO A 92 6.33 6.26 9.41
N GLY A 93 6.58 6.61 8.15
CA GLY A 93 7.73 6.11 7.39
C GLY A 93 7.55 4.70 6.81
N GLY A 94 6.37 4.08 6.99
CA GLY A 94 5.98 2.85 6.30
C GLY A 94 5.79 3.04 4.80
N SER A 95 5.63 1.92 4.09
CA SER A 95 5.42 1.85 2.64
C SER A 95 4.28 0.89 2.31
N SER A 96 3.77 0.94 1.09
CA SER A 96 2.78 -0.02 0.59
C SER A 96 3.36 -0.95 -0.46
N TYR A 97 2.89 -2.19 -0.47
CA TYR A 97 3.17 -3.10 -1.57
C TYR A 97 2.33 -2.73 -2.78
N GLN A 98 2.93 -2.32 -3.89
CA GLN A 98 2.16 -1.89 -5.06
C GLN A 98 1.23 -2.95 -5.64
N ASN A 99 1.60 -4.24 -5.55
CA ASN A 99 0.83 -5.34 -6.13
C ASN A 99 -0.43 -5.67 -5.32
N GLU A 100 -0.52 -5.18 -4.09
CA GLU A 100 -1.65 -5.33 -3.16
C GLU A 100 -2.07 -3.95 -2.61
N GLY A 101 -1.76 -2.90 -3.35
CA GLY A 101 -1.92 -1.52 -2.91
C GLY A 101 -3.36 -1.04 -3.04
N ASP A 102 -3.71 -0.04 -2.23
CA ASP A 102 -4.95 0.70 -2.39
C ASP A 102 -4.98 1.39 -3.76
N VAL A 103 -6.11 1.28 -4.48
CA VAL A 103 -6.31 1.96 -5.76
C VAL A 103 -6.08 3.47 -5.62
N TYR A 104 -6.43 4.04 -4.46
CA TYR A 104 -6.24 5.45 -4.16
C TYR A 104 -5.09 5.69 -3.16
N GLU A 105 -4.04 4.85 -3.19
CA GLU A 105 -2.89 4.97 -2.29
C GLU A 105 -2.36 6.42 -2.27
N PRO A 106 -2.37 7.09 -1.10
CA PRO A 106 -1.88 8.44 -0.99
C PRO A 106 -0.36 8.47 -1.15
N ASN A 107 0.16 9.48 -1.85
CA ASN A 107 1.60 9.63 -2.10
C ASN A 107 2.23 8.35 -2.70
N TRP A 108 1.52 7.67 -3.61
CA TRP A 108 1.90 6.40 -4.22
C TRP A 108 3.36 6.36 -4.72
N GLU A 109 3.89 7.48 -5.21
CA GLU A 109 5.28 7.59 -5.67
C GLU A 109 6.27 7.20 -4.55
N THR A 110 6.05 7.76 -3.36
CA THR A 110 6.88 7.45 -2.18
C THR A 110 6.44 6.15 -1.52
N SER A 111 5.13 5.88 -1.44
CA SER A 111 4.60 4.68 -0.78
C SER A 111 5.03 3.39 -1.49
N PHE A 112 5.03 3.37 -2.83
CA PHE A 112 5.37 2.18 -3.61
C PHE A 112 6.84 2.07 -3.98
N TRP A 113 7.54 3.20 -4.16
CA TRP A 113 8.92 3.21 -4.69
C TRP A 113 9.95 3.84 -3.74
N GLY A 114 9.51 4.61 -2.73
CA GLY A 114 10.39 5.29 -1.79
C GLY A 114 11.42 6.19 -2.48
N SER A 115 12.66 6.19 -1.96
CA SER A 115 13.78 6.95 -2.52
C SER A 115 14.22 6.48 -3.92
N ASN A 116 13.74 5.33 -4.40
CA ASN A 116 14.08 4.85 -5.73
C ASN A 116 13.31 5.58 -6.84
N TYR A 117 12.23 6.30 -6.52
CA TYR A 117 11.30 6.85 -7.51
C TYR A 117 12.00 7.72 -8.57
N ASP A 118 12.85 8.66 -8.16
CA ASP A 118 13.53 9.59 -9.09
C ASP A 118 14.43 8.86 -10.09
N ARG A 119 15.16 7.85 -9.62
CA ARG A 119 16.00 7.01 -10.49
C ARG A 119 15.14 6.20 -11.46
N LEU A 120 14.04 5.61 -10.97
CA LEU A 120 13.11 4.85 -11.81
C LEU A 120 12.44 5.75 -12.85
N LEU A 121 12.04 6.96 -12.48
CA LEU A 121 11.44 7.94 -13.39
C LEU A 121 12.42 8.38 -14.49
N LYS A 122 13.69 8.56 -14.14
CA LYS A 122 14.75 8.82 -15.13
C LYS A 122 14.88 7.66 -16.13
N LEU A 123 14.90 6.42 -15.65
CA LEU A 123 14.96 5.24 -16.51
C LEU A 123 13.70 5.10 -17.37
N LYS A 124 12.53 5.33 -16.81
CA LYS A 124 11.25 5.34 -17.54
C LYS A 124 11.29 6.32 -18.72
N ARG A 125 11.76 7.54 -18.49
CA ARG A 125 11.91 8.56 -19.55
C ARG A 125 12.98 8.20 -20.59
N GLN A 126 14.01 7.47 -20.20
CA GLN A 126 15.06 7.01 -21.11
C GLN A 126 14.57 5.88 -22.02
N PHE A 127 13.84 4.91 -21.47
CA PHE A 127 13.44 3.69 -22.19
C PHE A 127 12.03 3.73 -22.78
N ASP A 128 11.16 4.59 -22.25
CA ASP A 128 9.80 4.83 -22.74
C ASP A 128 9.52 6.35 -22.80
N PRO A 129 10.24 7.09 -23.67
CA PRO A 129 10.12 8.55 -23.77
C PRO A 129 8.73 9.02 -24.21
N ASP A 130 8.03 8.23 -25.00
CA ASP A 130 6.66 8.53 -25.47
C ASP A 130 5.60 8.17 -24.41
N GLY A 131 5.97 7.35 -23.42
CA GLY A 131 5.08 6.86 -22.38
C GLY A 131 4.00 5.95 -22.94
N LEU A 132 4.39 5.01 -23.80
CA LEU A 132 3.53 3.97 -24.37
C LEU A 132 3.07 2.99 -23.28
N LEU A 133 3.94 2.69 -22.32
CA LEU A 133 3.69 1.73 -21.25
C LEU A 133 3.18 2.45 -19.98
N ASP A 134 2.03 3.11 -20.08
CA ASP A 134 1.41 3.81 -18.94
C ASP A 134 0.45 2.88 -18.17
N CYS A 135 0.41 3.01 -16.84
CA CYS A 135 -0.51 2.29 -15.98
C CYS A 135 -0.78 3.04 -14.68
N TRP A 136 -1.90 2.73 -14.04
CA TRP A 136 -2.35 3.40 -12.81
C TRP A 136 -1.29 3.32 -11.71
N HIS A 137 -0.86 4.48 -11.20
CA HIS A 137 0.20 4.61 -10.17
C HIS A 137 1.53 3.92 -10.51
N CYS A 138 1.80 3.65 -11.80
CA CYS A 138 3.10 3.21 -12.24
C CYS A 138 4.10 4.37 -12.28
N VAL A 139 5.40 4.06 -12.30
CA VAL A 139 6.45 5.07 -12.44
C VAL A 139 6.20 5.97 -13.64
N GLY A 140 6.08 7.28 -13.39
CA GLY A 140 5.81 8.28 -14.43
C GLY A 140 4.35 8.35 -14.90
N TRP A 141 3.40 7.80 -14.13
CA TRP A 141 1.97 7.86 -14.44
C TRP A 141 1.51 9.30 -14.71
N LYS A 142 0.78 9.50 -15.81
CA LYS A 142 0.37 10.82 -16.32
C LYS A 142 -0.92 11.35 -15.67
N GLY A 143 -1.49 10.61 -14.73
CA GLY A 143 -2.71 10.98 -14.00
C GLY A 143 -4.01 10.62 -14.73
N THR A 144 -5.14 10.98 -14.13
CA THR A 144 -6.50 10.58 -14.55
C THR A 144 -6.98 11.19 -15.87
N LYS A 145 -6.22 12.14 -16.43
CA LYS A 145 -6.58 12.82 -17.69
C LYS A 145 -6.17 12.03 -18.93
N THR A 146 -5.47 10.91 -18.79
CA THR A 146 -5.15 10.04 -19.94
C THR A 146 -6.36 9.19 -20.32
N SER A 147 -6.47 8.85 -21.61
CA SER A 147 -7.52 7.96 -22.12
C SER A 147 -7.52 6.58 -21.47
N ILE A 148 -6.35 6.10 -21.02
CA ILE A 148 -6.24 4.82 -20.31
C ILE A 148 -6.71 4.93 -18.85
N ALA A 149 -6.52 6.09 -18.21
CA ALA A 149 -6.90 6.32 -16.81
C ALA A 149 -8.32 6.86 -16.63
N SER A 150 -8.97 7.36 -17.69
CA SER A 150 -10.33 7.91 -17.62
C SER A 150 -11.40 6.89 -17.22
N CYS A 151 -11.09 5.59 -17.33
CA CYS A 151 -12.01 4.49 -16.96
C CYS A 151 -11.93 4.11 -15.47
N TYR A 152 -10.98 4.65 -14.70
CA TYR A 152 -10.74 4.32 -13.29
C TYR A 152 -11.51 5.22 -12.30
N LEU A 153 -12.58 5.89 -12.77
CA LEU A 153 -13.48 6.68 -11.95
C LEU A 153 -14.67 5.84 -11.49
#